data_AF-A0A1F8R5E0-F1
#
_entry.id   AF-A0A1F8R5E0-F1
#
_cell.length_a   1.000
_cell.length_b   1.000
_cell.length_c   1.000
_cell.angle_alpha   90.00
_cell.angle_beta   90.00
_cell.angle_gamma   90.00
#
_symmetry.space_group_name_H-M   'P 1'
#
loop_
_entity.id
_entity.type
_entity.pdbx_description
1 polymer ?
#
loop_
_entity_poly.entity_id
_entity_poly.type
_entity_poly.pdbx_seq_one_letter_code
_entity_poly.pdbx_strand_id
1 'polypeptide(L)'
;MLKLFLSFVSGIVISGLLLFGAKTVIPTRAETDNGTIITENVTQSLINLIPDIEKIYRQSLTEPFQKAKSKIYDPDIANFYDGLLDSTGLNPTPGLTN
;
A
#
# COMPACT_ATOMS: atom_id res chain seq x y z
N MET A 1 36.85 32.03 2.74
CA MET A 1 35.49 32.32 2.24
C MET A 1 35.17 31.63 0.91
N LEU A 2 36.04 31.69 -0.12
CA LEU A 2 35.79 31.07 -1.44
C LEU A 2 35.39 29.57 -1.39
N LYS A 3 35.99 28.79 -0.48
CA LYS A 3 35.64 27.37 -0.28
C LYS A 3 34.19 27.13 0.16
N LEU A 4 33.62 28.07 0.92
CA LEU A 4 32.23 28.01 1.41
C LEU A 4 31.23 28.42 0.32
N PHE A 5 31.62 29.36 -0.55
CA PHE A 5 30.85 29.69 -1.75
C PHE A 5 30.86 28.54 -2.78
N LEU A 6 32.00 27.85 -2.92
CA LEU A 6 32.11 26.74 -3.87
C LEU A 6 31.25 25.53 -3.47
N SER A 7 31.17 25.21 -2.17
CA SER A 7 30.27 24.15 -1.68
C SER A 7 28.80 24.52 -1.81
N PHE A 8 28.45 25.81 -1.64
CA PHE A 8 27.09 26.30 -1.82
C PHE A 8 26.64 26.20 -3.28
N VAL A 9 27.46 26.65 -4.23
CA VAL A 9 27.16 26.55 -5.66
C VAL A 9 27.09 25.10 -6.12
N SER A 10 28.00 24.23 -5.63
CA SER A 10 27.96 22.80 -5.92
C SER A 10 26.65 22.14 -5.46
N GLY A 11 26.15 22.50 -4.28
CA GLY A 11 24.86 22.01 -3.77
C GLY A 11 23.68 22.41 -4.64
N ILE A 12 23.63 23.67 -5.10
CA ILE A 12 22.59 24.16 -6.00
C ILE A 12 22.60 23.41 -7.33
N VAL A 13 23.77 23.19 -7.91
CA VAL A 13 23.94 22.48 -9.19
C VAL A 13 23.46 21.02 -9.08
N ILE A 14 23.83 20.32 -8.00
CA ILE A 14 23.43 18.94 -7.76
C ILE A 14 21.91 18.83 -7.53
N SER A 15 21.33 19.75 -6.77
CA SER A 15 19.89 19.78 -6.53
C SER A 15 19.11 20.08 -7.83
N GLY A 16 19.61 20.99 -8.68
CA GLY A 16 19.04 21.26 -10.00
C GLY A 16 19.11 20.05 -10.94
N LEU A 17 20.23 19.33 -10.94
CA LEU A 17 20.40 18.13 -11.77
C LEU A 17 19.42 17.01 -11.38
N LEU A 18 19.17 16.82 -10.08
CA LEU A 18 18.21 15.84 -9.57
C LEU A 18 16.76 16.19 -9.99
N LEU A 19 16.38 17.46 -9.95
CA LEU A 19 15.04 17.89 -10.38
C LEU A 19 14.86 17.74 -11.89
N PHE A 20 15.88 18.08 -12.69
CA PHE A 20 15.82 17.92 -14.15
C PHE A 20 15.80 16.44 -14.56
N GLY A 21 16.61 15.60 -13.88
CA GLY A 21 16.60 14.15 -14.07
C GLY A 21 15.29 13.49 -13.64
N ALA A 22 14.70 13.90 -12.52
CA ALA A 22 13.39 13.39 -12.08
C ALA A 22 12.25 13.79 -13.03
N LYS A 23 12.31 14.99 -13.63
CA LYS A 23 11.32 15.44 -14.63
C LYS A 23 11.41 14.67 -15.95
N THR A 24 12.57 14.18 -16.36
CA THR A 24 12.72 13.40 -17.60
C THR A 24 12.30 11.94 -17.44
N VAL A 25 12.38 11.35 -16.25
CA VAL A 25 11.93 9.96 -16.00
C VAL A 25 10.52 9.83 -15.45
N ILE A 26 9.92 10.91 -14.91
CA ILE A 26 8.51 10.92 -14.49
C ILE A 26 7.69 11.61 -15.59
N PRO A 27 6.99 10.88 -16.46
CA PRO A 27 6.08 11.50 -17.42
C PRO A 27 4.94 12.14 -16.65
N THR A 28 5.05 13.45 -16.37
CA THR A 28 3.92 14.23 -15.88
C THR A 28 2.99 14.50 -17.06
N ARG A 29 2.23 13.49 -17.45
CA ARG A 29 1.17 13.60 -18.45
C ARG A 29 -0.07 14.20 -17.78
N ALA A 30 -0.36 15.46 -18.08
CA ALA A 30 -1.70 16.01 -18.01
C ALA A 30 -2.14 16.27 -19.46
N GLU A 31 -2.43 15.19 -20.17
CA GLU A 31 -2.95 15.25 -21.54
C GLU A 31 -4.42 14.84 -21.48
N THR A 32 -5.30 15.84 -21.51
CA THR A 32 -6.71 15.66 -21.85
C THR A 32 -6.78 15.57 -23.37
N ASP A 33 -6.51 14.38 -23.92
CA ASP A 33 -6.82 14.07 -25.31
C ASP A 33 -7.85 12.94 -25.37
N ASN A 34 -8.75 13.03 -26.36
CA ASN A 34 -10.04 12.36 -26.50
C ASN A 34 -9.98 10.82 -26.37
N GLY A 35 -10.04 10.30 -25.15
CA GLY A 35 -9.88 8.88 -24.83
C GLY A 35 -11.17 8.13 -24.47
N THR A 36 -12.34 8.52 -24.98
CA THR A 36 -13.65 7.93 -24.61
C THR A 36 -13.70 6.40 -24.73
N ILE A 37 -12.86 5.77 -25.56
CA ILE A 37 -12.80 4.30 -25.72
C ILE A 37 -11.80 3.61 -24.76
N ILE A 38 -10.75 4.31 -24.29
CA ILE A 38 -9.75 3.73 -23.36
C ILE A 38 -10.21 3.86 -21.90
N THR A 39 -10.94 4.92 -21.57
CA THR A 39 -11.46 5.18 -20.22
C THR A 39 -12.35 4.04 -19.70
N GLU A 40 -13.25 3.50 -20.53
CA GLU A 40 -14.16 2.43 -20.12
C GLU A 40 -13.41 1.15 -19.70
N ASN A 41 -12.37 0.76 -20.45
CA ASN A 41 -11.59 -0.44 -20.16
C ASN A 41 -10.71 -0.29 -18.90
N VAL A 42 -10.14 0.90 -18.69
CA VAL A 42 -9.35 1.20 -17.48
C VAL A 42 -10.27 1.28 -16.25
N THR A 43 -11.41 1.96 -16.36
CA THR A 43 -12.38 2.04 -15.26
C THR A 43 -12.94 0.67 -14.89
N GLN A 44 -13.28 -0.18 -15.88
CA GLN A 44 -13.75 -1.54 -15.63
C GLN A 44 -12.67 -2.42 -14.99
N SER A 45 -11.42 -2.30 -15.44
CA SER A 45 -10.28 -3.01 -14.84
C SER A 45 -10.09 -2.60 -13.37
N LEU A 46 -10.13 -1.30 -13.05
CA LEU A 46 -10.05 -0.83 -11.66
C LEU A 46 -11.24 -1.30 -10.81
N ILE A 47 -12.46 -1.30 -11.34
CA ILE A 47 -13.64 -1.82 -10.62
C ILE A 47 -13.46 -3.30 -10.29
N ASN A 48 -12.92 -4.09 -11.21
CA ASN A 48 -12.64 -5.51 -11.00
C ASN A 48 -11.51 -5.75 -9.98
N LEU A 49 -10.61 -4.79 -9.77
CA LEU A 49 -9.52 -4.85 -8.79
C LEU A 49 -9.97 -4.52 -7.36
N ILE A 50 -11.08 -3.79 -7.17
CA ILE A 50 -11.57 -3.39 -5.84
C ILE A 50 -11.83 -4.60 -4.92
N PRO A 51 -12.53 -5.66 -5.37
CA PRO A 51 -12.74 -6.86 -4.56
C PRO A 51 -11.43 -7.55 -4.15
N ASP A 52 -10.44 -7.59 -5.05
CA ASP A 52 -9.14 -8.19 -4.79
C ASP A 52 -8.35 -7.37 -3.75
N ILE A 53 -8.40 -6.04 -3.84
CA ILE A 53 -7.79 -5.15 -2.85
C ILE A 53 -8.44 -5.32 -1.48
N GLU A 54 -9.78 -5.41 -1.42
CA GLU A 54 -10.50 -5.68 -0.18
C GLU A 54 -10.08 -7.03 0.42
N LYS A 55 -9.97 -8.07 -0.41
CA LYS A 55 -9.52 -9.40 0.01
C LYS A 55 -8.10 -9.35 0.57
N ILE A 56 -7.15 -8.72 -0.13
CA ILE A 56 -5.76 -8.56 0.33
C ILE A 56 -5.71 -7.78 1.65
N TYR A 57 -6.49 -6.70 1.77
CA TYR A 57 -6.53 -5.90 2.99
C TYR A 57 -7.04 -6.71 4.19
N ARG A 58 -8.15 -7.45 4.02
CA ARG A 58 -8.71 -8.32 5.06
C ARG A 58 -7.75 -9.46 5.44
N GLN A 59 -7.11 -10.09 4.45
CA GLN A 59 -6.12 -11.13 4.70
C GLN A 59 -4.91 -10.61 5.47
N SER A 60 -4.37 -9.46 5.05
CA SER A 60 -3.23 -8.81 5.72
C SER A 60 -3.52 -8.49 7.19
N LEU A 61 -4.76 -8.14 7.51
CA LEU A 61 -5.19 -7.85 8.87
C LEU A 61 -5.48 -9.08 9.72
N THR A 62 -5.76 -10.25 9.13
CA THR A 62 -6.22 -11.44 9.88
C THR A 62 -5.17 -12.54 9.92
N GLU A 63 -4.39 -12.73 8.86
CA GLU A 63 -3.36 -13.76 8.74
C GLU A 63 -2.33 -13.76 9.88
N PRO A 64 -1.73 -12.61 10.30
CA PRO A 64 -0.74 -12.63 11.38
C PRO A 64 -1.33 -13.09 12.72
N PHE A 65 -2.61 -12.77 12.98
CA PHE A 65 -3.31 -13.17 14.20
C PHE A 65 -3.69 -14.65 14.18
N GLN A 66 -4.14 -15.17 13.03
CA GLN A 66 -4.36 -16.61 12.89
C GLN A 66 -3.06 -17.41 13.05
N LYS A 67 -1.95 -16.88 12.50
CA LYS A 67 -0.63 -17.50 12.67
C LYS A 67 -0.18 -17.47 14.13
N ALA A 68 -0.45 -16.38 14.85
CA ALA A 68 -0.19 -16.30 16.28
C ALA A 68 -1.04 -17.32 17.07
N LYS A 69 -2.34 -17.44 16.79
CA LYS A 69 -3.22 -18.47 17.37
C LYS A 69 -2.66 -19.88 17.21
N SER A 70 -2.13 -20.21 16.03
CA SER A 70 -1.54 -21.53 15.74
C SER A 70 -0.33 -21.90 16.60
N LYS A 71 0.29 -20.91 17.27
CA LYS A 71 1.45 -21.07 18.13
C LYS A 71 1.11 -21.07 19.62
N ILE A 72 -0.16 -20.89 19.99
CA ILE A 72 -0.62 -20.95 21.37
C ILE A 72 -0.97 -22.41 21.69
N TYR A 73 -0.23 -23.01 22.61
CA TYR A 73 -0.43 -24.40 23.06
C TYR A 73 -1.17 -24.49 24.40
N ASP A 74 -1.16 -23.40 25.18
CA ASP A 74 -1.85 -23.32 26.46
C ASP A 74 -3.34 -23.06 26.22
N PRO A 75 -4.25 -23.90 26.75
CA PRO A 75 -5.68 -23.80 26.50
C PRO A 75 -6.31 -22.55 27.12
N ASP A 76 -5.82 -22.07 28.26
CA ASP A 76 -6.35 -20.87 28.91
C ASP A 76 -5.96 -19.62 28.14
N ILE A 77 -4.71 -19.58 27.66
CA ILE A 77 -4.22 -18.51 26.78
C ILE A 77 -4.96 -18.53 25.43
N ALA A 78 -5.25 -19.71 24.87
CA ALA A 78 -5.99 -19.84 23.62
C ALA A 78 -7.42 -19.29 23.74
N ASN A 79 -8.12 -19.62 24.84
CA ASN A 79 -9.46 -19.12 25.11
C ASN A 79 -9.50 -17.60 25.30
N PHE A 80 -8.53 -17.05 26.03
CA PHE A 80 -8.40 -15.59 26.19
C PHE A 80 -8.13 -14.89 24.85
N TYR A 81 -7.23 -15.47 24.05
CA TYR A 81 -6.89 -14.95 22.73
C TYR A 81 -8.09 -14.96 21.78
N ASP A 82 -8.90 -16.01 21.81
CA ASP A 82 -10.13 -16.09 21.01
C ASP A 82 -11.14 -14.99 21.41
N GLY A 83 -11.33 -14.76 22.71
CA GLY A 83 -12.16 -13.65 23.18
C GLY A 83 -11.66 -12.27 22.73
N LEU A 84 -10.34 -12.07 22.65
CA LEU A 84 -9.75 -10.84 22.11
C LEU A 84 -10.03 -10.69 20.61
N LEU A 85 -9.87 -11.74 19.81
CA LEU A 85 -10.16 -11.70 18.38
C LEU A 85 -11.64 -11.47 18.10
N ASP A 86 -12.54 -12.04 18.90
CA ASP A 86 -13.98 -11.81 18.81
C ASP A 86 -14.33 -10.34 19.13
N SER A 87 -13.76 -9.80 20.20
CA SER A 87 -14.00 -8.41 20.61
C SER A 87 -13.52 -7.37 19.59
N THR A 88 -12.51 -7.72 18.79
CA THR A 88 -11.91 -6.84 17.78
C THR A 88 -12.51 -7.05 16.39
N GLY A 89 -13.40 -8.03 16.20
CA GLY A 89 -13.96 -8.39 14.90
C GLY A 89 -12.93 -8.96 13.92
N LEU A 90 -11.77 -9.36 14.43
CA LEU A 90 -10.68 -9.97 13.65
C LEU A 90 -10.80 -11.49 13.61
N ASN A 91 -11.70 -12.08 14.38
CA ASN A 91 -12.02 -13.49 14.24
C ASN A 91 -12.72 -13.71 12.89
N PRO A 92 -12.16 -14.53 11.97
CA PRO A 92 -12.84 -14.86 10.73
C PRO A 92 -14.17 -15.55 11.03
N THR A 93 -15.28 -14.87 10.76
CA THR A 93 -16.62 -15.46 10.85
C THR A 93 -16.68 -16.70 9.92
N PRO A 94 -17.07 -17.88 10.44
CA PRO A 94 -17.25 -19.07 9.62
C PRO A 94 -18.43 -18.84 8.67
N GLY A 95 -18.14 -18.47 7.42
CA GLY A 95 -19.16 -18.15 6.41
C GLY A 95 -18.76 -17.08 5.38
N LEU A 96 -17.62 -16.41 5.54
CA LEU A 96 -17.11 -15.40 4.59
C LEU A 96 -15.81 -15.84 3.88
N THR A 97 -15.71 -17.13 3.57
CA THR A 97 -14.74 -17.64 2.59
C THR A 97 -15.31 -17.45 1.18
N ASN A 98 -14.95 -16.34 0.53
CA ASN A 98 -15.03 -16.19 -0.93
C ASN A 98 -13.80 -16.82 -1.59
#